data_AF-A0A0G0N9V5-F1
#
_entry.id   AF-A0A0G0N9V5-F1
#
_cell.length_a   1.000
_cell.length_b   1.000
_cell.length_c   1.000
_cell.angle_alpha   90.00
_cell.angle_beta   90.00
_cell.angle_gamma   90.00
#
_symmetry.space_group_name_H-M   'P 1'
#
loop_
_entity.id
_entity.type
_entity.pdbx_description
1 polymer ?
#
loop_
_entity_poly.entity_id
_entity_poly.type
_entity_poly.pdbx_seq_one_letter_code
_entity_poly.pdbx_strand_id
1 'polypeptide(L)'
;MKKISLASVTAAALAMPAIGFAQNLPGGAAPVGTGVEPIVAILNKVGNWMFAILLAVAAVYILLAAFKFLTGGGDEKKVTEARRALTYALVAVVVGALTKGLIEVAKAIAGGAL
;
A
#
# COMPACT_ATOMS: atom_id res chain seq x y z
N MET A 1 -0.84 23.52 41.00
CA MET A 1 -1.38 22.27 40.42
C MET A 1 -1.46 22.40 38.91
N LYS A 2 -0.91 21.42 38.18
CA LYS A 2 -1.07 21.12 36.74
C LYS A 2 -0.68 22.20 35.71
N LYS A 3 0.63 22.45 35.56
CA LYS A 3 1.19 22.94 34.29
C LYS A 3 1.47 21.72 33.41
N ILE A 4 0.48 21.28 32.63
CA ILE A 4 0.72 20.33 31.53
C ILE A 4 1.61 21.09 30.56
N SER A 5 2.90 20.79 30.59
CA SER A 5 3.93 21.60 29.95
C SER A 5 3.69 21.62 28.45
N LEU A 6 3.70 22.82 27.90
CA LEU A 6 3.66 23.11 26.45
C LEU A 6 4.68 22.25 25.65
N ALA A 7 5.73 21.75 26.32
CA ALA A 7 6.74 20.84 25.80
C ALA A 7 6.24 19.41 25.47
N SER A 8 5.22 18.90 26.16
CA SER A 8 4.64 17.58 25.82
C SER A 8 3.72 17.64 24.60
N VAL A 9 3.09 18.81 24.36
CA VAL A 9 2.25 19.05 23.19
C VAL A 9 3.11 19.21 21.94
N THR A 10 4.26 19.88 22.01
CA THR A 10 5.20 19.98 20.87
C THR A 10 5.93 18.67 20.59
N ALA A 11 6.29 17.88 21.61
CA ALA A 11 6.83 16.53 21.41
C ALA A 11 5.79 15.59 20.79
N ALA A 12 4.51 15.70 21.20
CA ALA A 12 3.41 14.98 20.55
C ALA A 12 3.19 15.44 19.11
N ALA A 13 3.25 16.75 18.81
CA ALA A 13 3.09 17.29 17.47
C ALA A 13 4.22 16.87 16.51
N LEU A 14 5.45 16.72 17.00
CA LEU A 14 6.57 16.18 16.22
C LEU A 14 6.52 14.66 16.08
N ALA A 15 5.84 13.96 16.99
CA ALA A 15 5.59 12.53 16.89
C ALA A 15 4.34 12.18 16.06
N MET A 16 3.42 13.12 15.82
CA MET A 16 2.21 12.91 15.01
C MET A 16 2.49 12.34 13.61
N PRO A 17 3.55 12.75 12.89
CA PRO A 17 3.90 12.11 11.62
C PRO A 17 4.27 10.63 11.83
N ALA A 18 5.12 10.32 12.81
CA ALA A 18 5.55 8.96 13.10
C ALA A 18 4.40 8.07 13.61
N ILE A 19 3.47 8.62 14.39
CA ILE A 19 2.25 7.93 14.83
C ILE A 19 1.29 7.73 13.65
N GLY A 20 1.21 8.70 12.73
CA GLY A 20 0.46 8.56 11.48
C GLY A 20 0.98 7.40 10.63
N PHE A 21 2.31 7.27 10.49
CA PHE A 21 2.91 6.09 9.86
C PHE A 21 2.72 4.79 10.67
N ALA A 22 2.68 4.86 12.01
CA ALA A 22 2.44 3.70 12.88
C ALA A 22 0.99 3.19 12.83
N GLN A 23 0.01 4.08 12.71
CA GLN A 23 -1.42 3.74 12.59
C GLN A 23 -1.80 3.33 11.17
N ASN A 24 -1.12 3.86 10.15
CA ASN A 24 -1.28 3.45 8.75
C ASN A 24 -0.34 2.30 8.35
N LEU A 25 0.37 1.64 9.28
CA LEU A 25 0.98 0.37 8.96
C LEU A 25 -0.15 -0.58 8.52
N PRO A 26 -0.09 -1.15 7.31
CA PRO A 26 -1.09 -2.09 6.84
C PRO A 26 -1.08 -3.34 7.73
N GLY A 27 -1.85 -3.33 8.82
CA GLY A 27 -1.83 -4.38 9.84
C GLY A 27 -1.85 -3.90 11.30
N GLY A 28 -2.82 -3.06 11.67
CA GLY A 28 -3.15 -2.77 13.07
C GLY A 28 -3.31 -4.04 13.92
N ALA A 29 -3.09 -3.91 15.23
CA ALA A 29 -2.93 -5.01 16.18
C ALA A 29 -3.94 -6.16 15.97
N ALA A 30 -3.41 -7.39 15.85
CA ALA A 30 -4.23 -8.58 15.74
C ALA A 30 -5.04 -8.75 17.04
N PRO A 31 -6.37 -8.95 16.98
CA PRO A 31 -7.15 -9.29 18.16
C PRO A 31 -6.69 -10.66 18.67
N VAL A 32 -6.27 -10.74 19.93
CA VAL A 32 -5.97 -12.01 20.60
C VAL A 32 -7.29 -12.57 21.10
N GLY A 33 -7.96 -13.33 20.24
CA GLY A 33 -9.14 -14.14 20.57
C GLY A 33 -8.82 -15.63 20.40
N THR A 34 -9.44 -16.49 21.19
CA THR A 34 -9.32 -17.96 21.07
C THR A 34 -10.35 -18.47 20.05
N GLY A 35 -9.99 -18.49 18.76
CA GLY A 35 -10.87 -18.88 17.65
C GLY A 35 -10.18 -18.90 16.28
N VAL A 36 -10.93 -18.98 15.17
CA VAL A 36 -10.40 -18.89 13.79
C VAL A 36 -10.13 -17.42 13.38
N GLU A 37 -10.72 -16.46 14.10
CA GLU A 37 -10.58 -15.02 13.89
C GLU A 37 -9.12 -14.51 13.88
N PRO A 38 -8.23 -14.91 14.81
CA PRO A 38 -6.81 -14.52 14.74
C PRO A 38 -6.11 -15.03 13.47
N ILE A 39 -6.48 -16.22 12.96
CA ILE A 39 -5.89 -16.77 11.74
C ILE A 39 -6.29 -15.91 10.53
N VAL A 40 -7.57 -15.55 10.45
CA VAL A 40 -8.10 -14.67 9.40
C VAL A 40 -7.48 -13.26 9.50
N ALA A 41 -7.28 -12.74 10.71
CA ALA A 41 -6.63 -11.45 10.94
C ALA A 41 -5.16 -11.44 10.49
N ILE A 42 -4.41 -12.48 10.82
CA ILE A 42 -3.02 -12.65 10.36
C ILE A 42 -2.99 -12.77 8.83
N LEU A 43 -3.90 -13.53 8.23
CA LEU A 43 -3.96 -13.72 6.79
C LEU A 43 -4.26 -12.40 6.05
N ASN A 44 -5.21 -11.61 6.57
CA ASN A 44 -5.50 -10.27 6.06
C ASN A 44 -4.32 -9.32 6.21
N LYS A 45 -3.60 -9.40 7.34
CA LYS A 45 -2.40 -8.59 7.59
C LYS A 45 -1.27 -8.94 6.62
N VAL A 46 -0.98 -10.22 6.44
CA VAL A 46 0.03 -10.71 5.48
C VAL A 46 -0.36 -10.32 4.06
N GLY A 47 -1.63 -10.51 3.68
CA GLY A 47 -2.13 -10.10 2.36
C GLY A 47 -2.00 -8.59 2.10
N ASN A 48 -2.27 -7.76 3.11
CA ASN A 48 -2.12 -6.32 2.97
C ASN A 48 -0.64 -5.88 2.89
N TRP A 49 0.24 -6.55 3.65
CA TRP A 49 1.67 -6.30 3.59
C TRP A 49 2.27 -6.72 2.24
N MET A 50 1.85 -7.87 1.70
CA MET A 50 2.22 -8.32 0.36
C MET A 50 1.77 -7.33 -0.71
N PHE A 51 0.55 -6.80 -0.59
CA PHE A 51 0.04 -5.78 -1.49
C PHE A 51 0.85 -4.47 -1.43
N ALA A 52 1.22 -4.04 -0.23
CA ALA A 52 2.05 -2.85 -0.03
C ALA A 52 3.44 -2.99 -0.68
N ILE A 53 4.08 -4.17 -0.52
CA ILE A 53 5.35 -4.47 -1.18
C ILE A 53 5.19 -4.48 -2.69
N LEU A 54 4.12 -5.09 -3.20
CA LEU A 54 3.84 -5.12 -4.64
C LEU A 54 3.73 -3.70 -5.21
N LEU A 55 3.03 -2.80 -4.52
CA LEU A 55 2.95 -1.39 -4.93
C LEU A 55 4.30 -0.68 -4.84
N ALA A 56 5.10 -0.94 -3.81
CA ALA A 56 6.43 -0.36 -3.67
C ALA A 56 7.37 -0.80 -4.81
N VAL A 57 7.37 -2.09 -5.14
CA VAL A 57 8.15 -2.64 -6.26
C VAL A 57 7.65 -2.08 -7.59
N ALA A 58 6.32 -2.01 -7.80
CA ALA A 58 5.74 -1.42 -9.00
C ALA A 58 6.19 0.03 -9.19
N ALA A 59 6.19 0.83 -8.12
CA ALA A 59 6.66 2.22 -8.17
C ALA A 59 8.13 2.30 -8.62
N VAL A 60 9.02 1.47 -8.06
CA VAL A 60 10.45 1.44 -8.44
C VAL A 60 10.61 1.09 -9.93
N TYR A 61 9.88 0.08 -10.41
CA TYR A 61 9.92 -0.31 -11.83
C TYR A 61 9.38 0.77 -12.77
N ILE A 62 8.33 1.50 -12.35
CA ILE A 62 7.81 2.65 -13.11
C ILE A 62 8.88 3.73 -13.23
N LEU A 63 9.57 4.07 -12.14
CA LEU A 63 10.66 5.05 -12.17
C LEU A 63 11.80 4.60 -13.10
N LEU A 64 12.24 3.35 -13.01
CA LEU A 64 13.30 2.83 -13.90
C LEU A 64 12.89 2.87 -15.37
N ALA A 65 11.66 2.50 -15.69
CA ALA A 65 11.12 2.58 -17.04
C ALA A 65 11.02 4.04 -17.52
N ALA A 66 10.63 4.97 -16.64
CA ALA A 66 10.56 6.40 -16.96
C ALA A 66 11.95 6.99 -17.26
N PHE A 67 12.97 6.65 -16.48
CA PHE A 67 14.35 7.05 -16.77
C PHE A 67 14.85 6.49 -18.10
N LYS A 68 14.56 5.22 -18.40
CA LYS A 68 14.91 4.59 -19.69
C LYS A 68 14.16 5.21 -20.87
N PHE A 69 12.91 5.65 -20.66
CA PHE A 69 12.13 6.40 -21.65
C PHE A 69 12.73 7.79 -21.91
N LEU A 70 13.09 8.52 -20.85
CA LEU A 70 13.60 9.89 -20.93
C LEU A 70 15.01 9.94 -21.55
N THR A 71 15.87 8.99 -21.17
CA THR A 71 17.24 8.86 -21.71
C THR A 71 17.30 8.15 -23.07
N GLY A 72 16.18 7.55 -23.51
CA GLY A 72 16.08 6.83 -24.78
C GLY A 72 16.20 7.71 -26.02
N GLY A 73 15.92 9.01 -25.90
CA GLY A 73 16.43 10.13 -26.72
C GLY A 73 16.30 10.11 -28.25
N GLY A 74 15.79 9.04 -28.88
CA GLY A 74 15.73 8.89 -30.34
C GLY A 74 15.92 7.46 -30.85
N ASP A 75 16.31 6.50 -30.02
CA ASP A 75 16.40 5.09 -30.41
C ASP A 75 15.03 4.43 -30.26
N GLU A 76 14.35 4.22 -31.39
CA GLU A 76 12.97 3.73 -31.48
C GLU A 76 12.77 2.40 -30.75
N LYS A 77 13.80 1.55 -30.72
CA LYS A 77 13.79 0.28 -29.97
C LYS A 77 13.73 0.51 -28.46
N LYS A 78 14.55 1.41 -27.92
CA LYS A 78 14.58 1.71 -26.47
C LYS A 78 13.31 2.38 -25.99
N VAL A 79 12.76 3.28 -26.81
CA VAL A 79 11.49 3.95 -26.53
C VAL A 79 10.33 2.95 -26.53
N THR A 80 10.29 2.03 -27.50
CA THR A 80 9.26 0.98 -27.57
C THR A 80 9.35 0.03 -26.38
N GLU A 81 10.55 -0.37 -25.98
CA GLU A 81 10.77 -1.22 -24.81
C GLU A 81 10.32 -0.53 -23.52
N ALA A 82 10.66 0.75 -23.34
CA ALA A 82 10.25 1.53 -22.18
C ALA A 82 8.72 1.75 -22.12
N ARG A 83 8.05 1.97 -23.26
CA ARG A 83 6.58 2.04 -23.32
C ARG A 83 5.92 0.73 -22.92
N ARG A 84 6.45 -0.41 -23.38
CA ARG A 84 5.96 -1.74 -22.97
C ARG A 84 6.14 -1.93 -21.46
N ALA A 85 7.30 -1.61 -20.92
CA ALA A 85 7.57 -1.71 -19.49
C ALA A 85 6.59 -0.84 -18.66
N LEU A 86 6.36 0.41 -19.07
CA LEU A 86 5.36 1.28 -18.43
C LEU A 86 3.94 0.71 -18.52
N THR A 87 3.56 0.16 -19.67
CA THR A 87 2.23 -0.44 -19.87
C THR A 87 2.03 -1.63 -18.93
N TYR A 88 3.01 -2.54 -18.85
CA TYR A 88 2.92 -3.68 -17.94
C TYR A 88 2.92 -3.26 -16.47
N ALA A 89 3.68 -2.23 -16.10
CA ALA A 89 3.66 -1.69 -14.75
C ALA A 89 2.29 -1.07 -14.40
N LEU A 90 1.67 -0.35 -15.34
CA LEU A 90 0.30 0.14 -15.21
C LEU A 90 -0.70 -1.00 -15.02
N VAL A 91 -0.59 -2.05 -15.84
CA VAL A 91 -1.46 -3.23 -15.72
C VAL A 91 -1.31 -3.89 -14.35
N ALA A 92 -0.09 -4.00 -13.81
CA ALA A 92 0.14 -4.57 -12.48
C ALA A 92 -0.57 -3.75 -11.37
N VAL A 93 -0.50 -2.41 -11.44
CA VAL A 93 -1.20 -1.53 -10.50
C VAL A 93 -2.71 -1.68 -10.63
N VAL A 94 -3.24 -1.71 -11.86
CA VAL A 94 -4.69 -1.89 -12.11
C VAL A 94 -5.18 -3.23 -11.60
N VAL A 95 -4.49 -4.34 -11.90
CA VAL A 95 -4.86 -5.68 -11.42
C VAL A 95 -4.80 -5.74 -9.88
N GLY A 96 -3.81 -5.10 -9.27
CA GLY A 96 -3.72 -4.99 -7.82
C GLY A 96 -4.92 -4.23 -7.23
N ALA A 97 -5.26 -3.08 -7.79
CA ALA A 97 -6.41 -2.29 -7.36
C ALA A 97 -7.75 -3.04 -7.53
N LEU A 98 -7.92 -3.75 -8.66
CA LEU A 98 -9.09 -4.58 -8.92
C LEU A 98 -9.22 -5.72 -7.92
N THR A 99 -8.11 -6.35 -7.51
CA THR A 99 -8.14 -7.42 -6.52
C THR A 99 -8.72 -6.95 -5.19
N LYS A 100 -8.32 -5.77 -4.72
CA LYS A 100 -8.90 -5.15 -3.52
C LYS A 100 -10.38 -4.80 -3.71
N GLY A 101 -10.73 -4.23 -4.86
CA GLY A 101 -12.12 -3.91 -5.20
C GLY A 101 -13.02 -5.14 -5.19
N LEU A 102 -12.57 -6.25 -5.79
CA LEU A 102 -13.30 -7.52 -5.79
C LEU A 102 -13.49 -8.09 -4.38
N ILE A 103 -12.47 -7.99 -3.52
CA ILE A 103 -12.58 -8.46 -2.13
C ILE A 103 -13.61 -7.63 -1.36
N GLU A 104 -13.64 -6.31 -1.54
CA GLU A 104 -14.63 -5.44 -0.90
C GLU A 104 -16.05 -5.73 -1.40
N VAL A 105 -16.23 -5.96 -2.71
CA VAL A 105 -17.52 -6.39 -3.26
C VAL A 105 -17.94 -7.76 -2.72
N ALA A 106 -17.01 -8.72 -2.66
CA ALA A 106 -17.27 -10.05 -2.11
C ALA A 106 -17.65 -9.99 -0.62
N LYS A 107 -16.98 -9.16 0.18
CA LYS A 107 -17.35 -8.89 1.57
C LYS A 107 -18.70 -8.21 1.68
N ALA A 108 -19.02 -7.26 0.80
CA ALA A 108 -20.32 -6.59 0.79
C ALA A 108 -21.47 -7.58 0.53
N ILE A 109 -21.27 -8.53 -0.39
CA ILE A 109 -22.25 -9.58 -0.68
C ILE A 109 -22.32 -10.60 0.47
N ALA A 110 -21.19 -11.05 1.01
CA ALA A 110 -21.14 -12.05 2.07
C ALA A 110 -21.58 -11.52 3.45
N GLY A 111 -21.42 -10.21 3.69
CA GLY A 111 -21.79 -9.53 4.93
C GLY A 111 -23.27 -9.21 5.07
N GLY A 112 -24.10 -9.54 4.06
CA GLY A 112 -25.55 -9.34 4.11
C GLY A 112 -26.01 -7.90 3.86
N ALA A 113 -25.46 -7.24 2.83
CA ALA A 113 -26.07 -6.03 2.27
C ALA A 113 -27.14 -6.38 1.20
N LEU A 114 -28.08 -7.25 1.55
CA LEU A 114 -29.45 -7.41 1.04
C LEU A 114 -30.27 -8.15 2.12
#